data_AF-A0A7K4JYX9-F1
#
_entry.id   AF-A0A7K4JYX9-F1
#
_cell.length_a   1.000
_cell.length_b   1.000
_cell.length_c   1.000
_cell.angle_alpha   90.00
_cell.angle_beta   90.00
_cell.angle_gamma   90.00
#
_symmetry.space_group_name_H-M   'P 1'
#
loop_
_entity.id
_entity.type
_entity.pdbx_description
1 polymer ?
#
loop_
_entity_poly.entity_id
_entity_poly.type
_entity_poly.pdbx_seq_one_letter_code
_entity_poly.pdbx_strand_id
1 'polypeptide(L)'
;QDESCMYSPSGKAAKCRGYREIPEGDEKALKRALARVGPVSVGIDASLPSFQFYSRGEAAAPLRRGAAGAAPSPLALSAGVYYDESCNGQNINHAVLAVGYGAQKGSKHWIIKNSWGEEWGNKGYVLLARNRDNACGVANLASFPRM
;
A
#
# COMPACT_ATOMS: atom_id res chain seq x y z
N GLN A 1 -13.24 -3.56 -21.10
CA GLN A 1 -13.30 -3.46 -22.57
C GLN A 1 -11.89 -3.13 -23.01
N ASP A 2 -11.36 -3.88 -23.97
CA ASP A 2 -10.01 -3.64 -24.47
C ASP A 2 -10.11 -2.73 -25.69
N GLU A 3 -9.46 -1.58 -25.61
CA GLU A 3 -9.36 -0.63 -26.73
C GLU A 3 -8.12 -0.94 -27.57
N SER A 4 -8.10 -0.45 -28.83
CA SER A 4 -6.91 -0.60 -29.69
C SER A 4 -5.76 0.28 -29.20
N CYS A 5 -4.52 -0.22 -29.31
CA CYS A 5 -3.33 0.53 -28.91
C CYS A 5 -3.08 1.74 -29.84
N MET A 6 -3.00 2.94 -29.26
CA MET A 6 -2.82 4.22 -29.97
C MET A 6 -1.42 4.84 -29.76
N TYR A 7 -0.40 4.02 -29.52
CA TYR A 7 0.96 4.51 -29.30
C TYR A 7 1.50 5.25 -30.53
N SER A 8 2.06 6.45 -30.33
CA SER A 8 2.79 7.21 -31.35
C SER A 8 4.22 7.54 -30.91
N PRO A 9 5.23 7.28 -31.76
CA PRO A 9 6.61 7.70 -31.48
C PRO A 9 6.79 9.20 -31.24
N SER A 10 5.92 10.05 -31.80
CA SER A 10 5.96 11.51 -31.61
C SER A 10 5.49 11.95 -30.23
N GLY A 11 4.62 11.18 -29.58
CA GLY A 11 4.11 11.44 -28.22
C GLY A 11 4.98 10.86 -27.10
N LYS A 12 6.17 10.34 -27.41
CA LYS A 12 7.03 9.66 -26.45
C LYS A 12 7.58 10.65 -25.41
N ALA A 13 7.10 10.56 -24.17
CA ALA A 13 7.53 11.42 -23.05
C ALA A 13 8.73 10.87 -22.25
N ALA A 14 8.98 9.56 -22.28
CA ALA A 14 10.05 8.93 -21.50
C ALA A 14 10.57 7.64 -22.16
N LYS A 15 11.73 7.16 -21.69
CA LYS A 15 12.28 5.83 -22.02
C LYS A 15 12.56 5.08 -20.72
N CYS A 16 12.49 3.75 -20.79
CA CYS A 16 12.85 2.84 -19.72
C CYS A 16 13.93 1.89 -20.25
N ARG A 17 15.06 1.79 -19.56
CA ARG A 17 16.19 0.90 -19.87
C ARG A 17 16.12 -0.43 -19.12
N GLY A 18 15.12 -0.62 -18.26
CA GLY A 18 14.88 -1.84 -17.49
C GLY A 18 14.27 -1.51 -16.13
N TYR A 19 14.27 -2.48 -15.22
CA TYR A 19 13.76 -2.28 -13.87
C TYR A 19 14.67 -2.96 -12.84
N ARG A 20 14.39 -2.70 -11.57
CA ARG A 20 15.00 -3.39 -10.43
C ARG A 20 13.90 -3.81 -9.49
N GLU A 21 13.98 -5.06 -9.07
CA GLU A 21 13.17 -5.62 -8.01
C GLU A 21 13.88 -5.42 -6.67
N ILE A 22 13.08 -5.19 -5.65
CA ILE A 22 13.50 -5.17 -4.26
C ILE A 22 13.36 -6.60 -3.74
N PRO A 23 14.32 -7.11 -2.93
CA PRO A 23 14.21 -8.45 -2.36
C PRO A 23 12.87 -8.64 -1.66
N GLU A 24 12.22 -9.78 -1.96
CA GLU A 24 10.90 -10.14 -1.44
C GLU A 24 10.85 -10.02 0.08
N GLY A 25 9.83 -9.32 0.60
CA GLY A 25 9.59 -9.14 2.02
C GLY A 25 10.56 -8.17 2.73
N ASP A 26 11.60 -7.65 2.07
CA ASP A 26 12.58 -6.77 2.72
C ASP A 26 12.08 -5.31 2.80
N GLU A 27 11.27 -5.03 3.82
CA GLU A 27 10.81 -3.67 4.16
C GLU A 27 11.98 -2.68 4.38
N LYS A 28 13.17 -3.15 4.81
CA LYS A 28 14.34 -2.27 4.96
C LYS A 28 14.90 -1.90 3.61
N ALA A 29 14.95 -2.81 2.65
CA ALA A 29 15.35 -2.52 1.27
C ALA A 29 14.33 -1.60 0.59
N LEU A 30 13.02 -1.82 0.78
CA LEU A 30 11.97 -0.92 0.29
C LEU A 30 12.16 0.50 0.83
N LYS A 31 12.42 0.66 2.13
CA LYS A 31 12.71 1.97 2.74
C LYS A 31 13.93 2.63 2.10
N ARG A 32 15.01 1.87 1.88
CA ARG A 32 16.24 2.37 1.26
C ARG A 32 16.01 2.80 -0.19
N ALA A 33 15.23 2.05 -0.96
CA ALA A 33 14.88 2.40 -2.33
C ALA A 33 14.06 3.69 -2.38
N LEU A 34 13.03 3.83 -1.55
CA LEU A 34 12.24 5.06 -1.44
C LEU A 34 13.10 6.29 -1.11
N ALA A 35 14.10 6.13 -0.24
CA ALA A 35 14.98 7.23 0.16
C ALA A 35 16.00 7.63 -0.91
N ARG A 36 16.42 6.70 -1.77
CA ARG A 36 17.54 6.89 -2.71
C ARG A 36 17.12 7.05 -4.16
N VAL A 37 15.98 6.47 -4.54
CA VAL A 37 15.50 6.41 -5.92
C VAL A 37 14.26 7.29 -6.09
N GLY A 38 13.31 7.22 -5.15
CA GLY A 38 12.01 7.88 -5.24
C GLY A 38 10.88 6.85 -5.17
N PRO A 39 9.70 7.16 -5.72
CA PRO A 39 8.53 6.29 -5.63
C PRO A 39 8.79 4.87 -6.17
N VAL A 40 8.22 3.87 -5.49
CA VAL A 40 8.39 2.43 -5.78
C VAL A 40 7.01 1.81 -6.01
N SER A 41 6.85 1.08 -7.10
CA SER A 41 5.64 0.28 -7.36
C SER A 41 5.63 -0.91 -6.42
N VAL A 42 4.51 -1.16 -5.75
CA VAL A 42 4.35 -2.26 -4.80
C VAL A 42 3.02 -2.98 -5.02
N GLY A 43 3.00 -4.29 -4.77
CA GLY A 43 1.78 -5.07 -4.66
C GLY A 43 1.31 -5.17 -3.21
N ILE A 44 -0.01 -5.15 -3.00
CA ILE A 44 -0.65 -5.40 -1.71
C ILE A 44 -1.86 -6.33 -1.86
N ASP A 45 -2.28 -6.93 -0.75
CA ASP A 45 -3.63 -7.46 -0.60
C ASP A 45 -4.62 -6.33 -0.28
N ALA A 46 -5.55 -6.08 -1.19
CA ALA A 46 -6.62 -5.10 -1.04
C ALA A 46 -8.01 -5.75 -1.00
N SER A 47 -8.10 -7.07 -0.75
CA SER A 47 -9.35 -7.84 -0.80
C SER A 47 -10.30 -7.57 0.36
N LEU A 48 -9.80 -6.97 1.45
CA LEU A 48 -10.56 -6.77 2.66
C LEU A 48 -11.50 -5.56 2.55
N PRO A 49 -12.76 -5.66 3.03
CA PRO A 49 -13.65 -4.52 3.15
C PRO A 49 -13.06 -3.38 3.99
N SER A 50 -12.20 -3.71 4.96
CA SER A 50 -11.48 -2.72 5.76
C SER A 50 -10.58 -1.81 4.91
N PHE A 51 -9.97 -2.35 3.86
CA PHE A 51 -9.19 -1.55 2.91
C PHE A 51 -10.11 -0.74 2.00
N GLN A 52 -11.16 -1.36 1.46
CA GLN A 52 -12.10 -0.71 0.54
C GLN A 52 -12.70 0.56 1.14
N PHE A 53 -13.08 0.53 2.42
CA PHE A 53 -13.69 1.65 3.13
C PHE A 53 -12.71 2.44 4.00
N TYR A 54 -11.40 2.26 3.80
CA TYR A 54 -10.41 3.10 4.48
C TYR A 54 -10.71 4.57 4.20
N SER A 55 -10.90 5.34 5.27
CA SER A 55 -11.12 6.79 5.23
C SER A 55 -10.47 7.43 6.44
N ARG A 56 -10.27 8.74 6.38
CA ARG A 56 -9.53 9.49 7.40
C ARG A 56 -10.23 9.38 8.77
N GLY A 57 -9.55 8.81 9.78
CA GLY A 57 -9.88 9.05 11.20
C GLY A 57 -10.78 8.04 11.92
N GLU A 58 -11.43 7.11 11.23
CA GLU A 58 -12.13 5.99 11.89
C GLU A 58 -11.64 4.65 11.34
N ALA A 59 -11.31 3.77 12.28
CA ALA A 59 -10.79 2.45 12.02
C ALA A 59 -11.78 1.64 11.18
N ALA A 60 -11.37 1.26 9.98
CA ALA A 60 -12.02 0.15 9.31
C ALA A 60 -11.46 -1.15 9.91
N ALA A 61 -12.07 -1.64 11.01
CA ALA A 61 -12.17 -3.06 11.39
C ALA A 61 -12.96 -3.23 12.71
N PRO A 62 -13.87 -4.21 12.86
CA PRO A 62 -14.73 -4.87 11.88
C PRO A 62 -16.23 -4.64 12.17
N LEU A 63 -17.10 -4.68 11.15
CA LEU A 63 -18.52 -4.97 11.35
C LEU A 63 -18.67 -6.45 11.73
N ARG A 64 -18.41 -6.82 12.98
CA ARG A 64 -18.86 -8.10 13.54
C ARG A 64 -20.30 -7.96 14.03
N ARG A 65 -21.27 -8.30 13.18
CA ARG A 65 -22.54 -8.86 13.67
C ARG A 65 -22.24 -10.27 14.17
N GLY A 66 -22.21 -10.47 15.49
CA GLY A 66 -22.21 -11.79 16.11
C GLY A 66 -20.85 -12.33 16.54
N ALA A 67 -20.32 -11.82 17.66
CA ALA A 67 -19.51 -12.61 18.59
C ALA A 67 -19.44 -11.85 19.92
N ALA A 68 -20.31 -12.20 20.85
CA ALA A 68 -20.15 -11.79 22.25
C ALA A 68 -18.86 -12.43 22.80
N GLY A 69 -17.92 -11.63 23.31
CA GLY A 69 -16.89 -12.12 24.22
C GLY A 69 -15.41 -11.88 23.86
N ALA A 70 -15.07 -11.28 22.72
CA ALA A 70 -13.69 -10.84 22.49
C ALA A 70 -13.56 -9.35 22.89
N ALA A 71 -12.84 -9.06 23.98
CA ALA A 71 -12.43 -7.71 24.30
C ALA A 71 -11.72 -7.09 23.08
N PRO A 72 -12.00 -5.83 22.70
CA PRO A 72 -11.30 -5.20 21.61
C PRO A 72 -9.81 -5.15 21.95
N SER A 73 -8.97 -5.75 21.10
CA SER A 73 -7.52 -5.67 21.23
C SER A 73 -7.10 -4.19 21.32
N PRO A 74 -6.33 -3.77 22.33
CA PRO A 74 -6.00 -2.37 22.59
C PRO A 74 -5.07 -1.72 21.54
N LEU A 75 -4.84 -2.36 20.39
CA LEU A 75 -3.88 -1.95 19.35
C LEU A 75 -4.55 -1.41 18.06
N ALA A 76 -5.87 -1.30 18.00
CA ALA A 76 -6.61 -0.86 16.81
C ALA A 76 -6.68 0.67 16.61
N LEU A 77 -6.06 1.47 17.49
CA LEU A 77 -6.18 2.93 17.47
C LEU A 77 -4.82 3.61 17.52
N SER A 78 -4.23 3.85 16.35
CA SER A 78 -3.14 4.83 16.26
C SER A 78 -3.09 5.52 14.91
N ALA A 79 -3.64 6.74 14.88
CA ALA A 79 -3.34 7.79 13.89
C ALA A 79 -3.78 7.57 12.43
N GLY A 80 -4.76 6.70 12.15
CA GLY A 80 -5.21 6.46 10.77
C GLY A 80 -4.23 5.65 9.93
N VAL A 81 -3.30 4.93 10.57
CA VAL A 81 -2.46 3.92 9.92
C VAL A 81 -3.29 2.65 9.73
N TYR A 82 -3.48 2.23 8.49
CA TYR A 82 -4.15 1.00 8.11
C TYR A 82 -3.31 -0.23 8.50
N TYR A 83 -3.94 -1.14 9.23
CA TYR A 83 -3.42 -2.46 9.56
C TYR A 83 -4.61 -3.37 9.81
N ASP A 84 -4.64 -4.52 9.15
CA ASP A 84 -5.63 -5.57 9.38
C ASP A 84 -4.86 -6.89 9.46
N GLU A 85 -5.03 -7.63 10.56
CA GLU A 85 -4.37 -8.93 10.77
C GLU A 85 -4.88 -9.99 9.77
N SER A 86 -6.04 -9.73 9.15
CA SER A 86 -6.62 -10.61 8.12
C SER A 86 -5.98 -10.42 6.74
N CYS A 87 -5.09 -9.43 6.57
CA CYS A 87 -4.39 -9.21 5.31
C CYS A 87 -3.52 -10.43 5.00
N ASN A 88 -3.71 -11.02 3.83
CA ASN A 88 -2.89 -12.13 3.38
C ASN A 88 -1.80 -11.62 2.44
N GLY A 89 -0.58 -11.46 2.95
CA GLY A 89 0.55 -11.00 2.14
C GLY A 89 0.93 -11.90 0.96
N GLN A 90 0.38 -13.12 0.89
CA GLN A 90 0.54 -14.03 -0.26
C GLN A 90 -0.56 -13.84 -1.33
N ASN A 91 -1.66 -13.17 -0.99
CA ASN A 91 -2.77 -12.86 -1.89
C ASN A 91 -2.63 -11.45 -2.48
N ILE A 92 -1.49 -11.18 -3.13
CA ILE A 92 -1.27 -9.90 -3.79
C ILE A 92 -2.24 -9.78 -4.98
N ASN A 93 -3.11 -8.78 -4.92
CA ASN A 93 -4.17 -8.58 -5.92
C ASN A 93 -4.32 -7.13 -6.38
N HIS A 94 -3.58 -6.19 -5.79
CA HIS A 94 -3.67 -4.77 -6.12
C HIS A 94 -2.31 -4.11 -6.19
N ALA A 95 -2.05 -3.35 -7.26
CA ALA A 95 -0.82 -2.62 -7.48
C ALA A 95 -0.99 -1.14 -7.12
N VAL A 96 -0.10 -0.62 -6.28
CA VAL A 96 -0.12 0.75 -5.77
C VAL A 96 1.29 1.34 -5.79
N LEU A 97 1.41 2.62 -5.45
CA LEU A 97 2.69 3.32 -5.47
C LEU A 97 3.08 3.76 -4.07
N ALA A 98 4.16 3.22 -3.53
CA ALA A 98 4.78 3.75 -2.32
C ALA A 98 5.50 5.06 -2.68
N VAL A 99 5.12 6.17 -2.06
CA VAL A 99 5.67 7.51 -2.33
C VAL A 99 6.50 8.07 -1.18
N GLY A 100 6.50 7.38 -0.04
CA GLY A 100 7.24 7.79 1.13
C GLY A 100 7.01 6.90 2.33
N TYR A 101 7.57 7.28 3.47
CA TYR A 101 7.39 6.60 4.74
C TYR A 101 7.53 7.59 5.90
N GLY A 102 6.96 7.24 7.03
CA GLY A 102 7.00 8.10 8.22
C GLY A 102 6.79 7.32 9.52
N ALA A 103 6.56 8.08 10.57
CA ALA A 103 6.02 7.61 11.84
C ALA A 103 5.07 8.68 12.38
N GLN A 104 3.89 8.27 12.85
CA GLN A 104 2.92 9.14 13.51
C GLN A 104 2.56 8.55 14.87
N LYS A 105 2.75 9.31 15.95
CA LYS A 105 2.42 8.90 17.33
C LYS A 105 2.95 7.50 17.70
N GLY A 106 4.18 7.20 17.28
CA GLY A 106 4.83 5.89 17.49
C GLY A 106 4.56 4.83 16.41
N SER A 107 3.55 5.01 15.57
CA SER A 107 3.20 4.07 14.50
C SER A 107 3.94 4.38 13.19
N LYS A 108 4.84 3.48 12.81
CA LYS A 108 5.57 3.52 11.53
C LYS A 108 4.64 3.16 10.37
N HIS A 109 4.72 3.91 9.28
CA HIS A 109 3.88 3.68 8.11
C HIS A 109 4.63 3.94 6.79
N TRP A 110 4.11 3.34 5.73
CA TRP A 110 4.29 3.68 4.33
C TRP A 110 3.24 4.72 3.93
N ILE A 111 3.60 5.63 3.03
CA ILE A 111 2.63 6.52 2.39
C ILE A 111 2.37 5.92 1.01
N ILE A 112 1.17 5.41 0.81
CA ILE A 112 0.78 4.68 -0.39
C ILE A 112 -0.22 5.52 -1.18
N LYS A 113 0.07 5.76 -2.46
CA LYS A 113 -0.82 6.39 -3.43
C LYS A 113 -1.65 5.30 -4.12
N ASN A 114 -2.96 5.47 -4.11
CA ASN A 114 -3.91 4.57 -4.76
C ASN A 114 -4.38 5.13 -6.12
N SER A 115 -5.15 4.32 -6.86
CA SER A 115 -5.69 4.62 -8.19
C SER A 115 -7.22 4.71 -8.23
N TRP A 116 -7.89 4.72 -7.07
CA TRP A 116 -9.36 4.76 -6.94
C TRP A 116 -9.96 6.17 -6.80
N GLY A 117 -9.23 7.19 -7.29
CA GLY A 117 -9.62 8.59 -7.19
C GLY A 117 -9.29 9.23 -5.84
N GLU A 118 -9.46 10.54 -5.77
CA GLU A 118 -9.13 11.33 -4.57
C GLU A 118 -10.19 11.20 -3.46
N GLU A 119 -11.43 10.84 -3.81
CA GLU A 119 -12.53 10.61 -2.86
C GLU A 119 -12.29 9.39 -1.97
N TRP A 120 -11.45 8.46 -2.41
CA TRP A 120 -11.07 7.29 -1.61
C TRP A 120 -9.93 7.62 -0.63
N GLY A 121 -10.01 7.08 0.59
CA GLY A 121 -8.95 7.23 1.58
C GLY A 121 -8.76 8.66 2.06
N ASN A 122 -7.50 9.05 2.22
CA ASN A 122 -7.12 10.42 2.55
C ASN A 122 -6.61 11.12 1.29
N LYS A 123 -7.53 11.66 0.48
CA LYS A 123 -7.24 12.31 -0.80
C LYS A 123 -6.52 11.38 -1.80
N GLY A 124 -6.96 10.12 -1.87
CA GLY A 124 -6.36 9.08 -2.72
C GLY A 124 -5.17 8.34 -2.11
N TYR A 125 -4.87 8.55 -0.81
CA TYR A 125 -3.75 7.92 -0.11
C TYR A 125 -4.19 7.10 1.10
N VAL A 126 -3.35 6.13 1.46
CA VAL A 126 -3.43 5.36 2.72
C VAL A 126 -2.08 5.35 3.41
N LEU A 127 -2.10 5.45 4.74
CA LEU A 127 -0.92 5.18 5.56
C LEU A 127 -0.92 3.70 5.91
N LEU A 128 -0.13 2.87 5.23
CA LEU A 128 -0.09 1.43 5.49
C LEU A 128 0.96 1.12 6.58
N ALA A 129 0.65 0.23 7.52
CA ALA A 129 1.59 -0.15 8.57
C ALA A 129 2.93 -0.64 8.01
N ARG A 130 4.01 -0.17 8.63
CA ARG A 130 5.39 -0.49 8.24
C ARG A 130 6.13 -1.15 9.39
N ASN A 131 6.99 -2.12 9.07
CA ASN A 131 7.71 -2.96 10.03
C ASN A 131 6.73 -3.69 10.97
N ARG A 132 5.62 -4.16 10.42
CA ARG A 132 4.63 -5.00 11.12
C ARG A 132 4.39 -6.26 10.30
N ASP A 133 5.43 -7.09 10.26
CA ASP A 133 5.43 -8.37 9.54
C ASP A 133 5.03 -8.25 8.07
N ASN A 134 5.60 -7.25 7.37
CA ASN A 134 5.31 -7.00 5.96
C ASN A 134 3.80 -6.94 5.65
N ALA A 135 3.10 -6.09 6.40
CA ALA A 135 1.64 -5.98 6.37
C ALA A 135 1.09 -5.94 4.93
N CYS A 136 0.09 -6.79 4.66
CA CYS A 136 -0.56 -6.97 3.35
C CYS A 136 0.42 -7.31 2.21
N GLY A 137 1.64 -7.78 2.52
CA GLY A 137 2.65 -8.18 1.55
C GLY A 137 3.31 -7.03 0.79
N VAL A 138 3.29 -5.81 1.33
CA VAL A 138 3.75 -4.58 0.65
C VAL A 138 5.16 -4.64 0.06
N ALA A 139 6.06 -5.45 0.64
CA ALA A 139 7.41 -5.63 0.15
C ALA A 139 7.62 -6.93 -0.66
N ASN A 140 6.57 -7.73 -0.93
CA ASN A 140 6.71 -8.98 -1.69
C ASN A 140 6.94 -8.74 -3.18
N LEU A 141 6.19 -7.79 -3.77
CA LEU A 141 6.30 -7.44 -5.19
C LEU A 141 6.61 -5.96 -5.34
N ALA A 142 7.83 -5.57 -4.98
CA ALA A 142 8.27 -4.18 -5.02
C ALA A 142 9.32 -3.95 -6.11
N SER A 143 9.12 -2.95 -6.98
CA SER A 143 10.04 -2.65 -8.08
C SER A 143 10.04 -1.18 -8.49
N PHE A 144 11.12 -0.75 -9.13
CA PHE A 144 11.24 0.61 -9.69
C PHE A 144 11.91 0.59 -11.07
N PRO A 145 11.53 1.51 -11.97
CA PRO A 145 12.12 1.60 -13.30
C PRO A 145 13.55 2.15 -13.24
N ARG A 146 14.35 1.74 -14.21
CA ARG A 146 15.63 2.36 -14.57
C ARG A 146 15.43 3.07 -15.90
N MET A 147 15.40 4.39 -15.87
CA MET A 147 15.20 5.25 -17.04
C MET A 147 16.46 5.33 -17.93
#